data_AF-A0A962UB79-F1
#
_entry.id   AF-A0A962UB79-F1
#
_cell.length_a   1.000
_cell.length_b   1.000
_cell.length_c   1.000
_cell.angle_alpha   90.00
_cell.angle_beta   90.00
_cell.angle_gamma   90.00
#
_symmetry.space_group_name_H-M   'P 1'
#
loop_
_entity.id
_entity.type
_entity.pdbx_description
1 polymer ?
#
loop_
_entity_poly.entity_id
_entity_poly.type
_entity_poly.pdbx_seq_one_letter_code
_entity_poly.pdbx_strand_id
1 'polypeptide(L)'
;MIRQLLLLTLSMLLMSPVWATPSPVQRYFQDLQSLRADFIQRVFDERSRVVQSSSGQMLMQKPGKFRWDYRTPAEQIIVADGNRLWAYDVDLAQVTVRKLDKALSSTPLALLSGAAPIEETFTVGNALGRDGLTWYELEPKQPQPEFRLLRVAFKGDLLVSLELEDSFGQRTRLDFQKLERNPTIDPALLKFTPPPGVDVVGDAG
;
A
#
# COMPACT_ATOMS: atom_id res chain seq x y z
N MET A 1 -50.88 58.58 -4.77
CA MET A 1 -51.69 57.35 -4.96
C MET A 1 -51.10 56.65 -6.19
N ILE A 2 -50.41 55.51 -6.07
CA ILE A 2 -50.99 54.17 -5.99
C ILE A 2 -49.93 53.21 -5.39
N ARG A 3 -50.39 52.37 -4.45
CA ARG A 3 -49.68 51.22 -3.85
C ARG A 3 -49.65 50.06 -4.85
N GLN A 4 -48.54 49.33 -4.97
CA GLN A 4 -48.57 47.90 -5.29
C GLN A 4 -47.54 47.10 -4.47
N LEU A 5 -48.03 45.98 -3.96
CA LEU A 5 -47.44 45.02 -3.03
C LEU A 5 -46.52 44.01 -3.74
N LEU A 6 -45.53 43.53 -2.97
CA LEU A 6 -44.92 42.19 -2.91
C LEU A 6 -44.88 41.29 -4.15
N LEU A 7 -43.69 40.74 -4.43
CA LEU A 7 -43.46 39.30 -4.58
C LEU A 7 -41.94 39.03 -4.40
N LEU A 8 -41.55 38.69 -3.16
CA LEU A 8 -40.23 38.15 -2.86
C LEU A 8 -40.26 36.65 -3.22
N THR A 9 -39.78 36.31 -4.40
CA THR A 9 -39.53 34.92 -4.80
C THR A 9 -38.30 34.41 -4.06
N LEU A 10 -38.51 33.67 -2.97
CA LEU A 10 -37.48 32.91 -2.28
C LEU A 10 -37.03 31.75 -3.18
N SER A 11 -35.97 31.96 -3.96
CA SER A 11 -35.32 30.88 -4.71
C SER A 11 -34.60 29.95 -3.74
N MET A 12 -35.22 28.82 -3.45
CA MET A 12 -34.64 27.73 -2.67
C MET A 12 -33.60 27.01 -3.56
N LEU A 13 -32.31 27.30 -3.37
CA LEU A 13 -31.24 26.52 -3.99
C LEU A 13 -31.31 25.09 -3.45
N LEU A 14 -31.82 24.17 -4.26
CA LEU A 14 -31.64 22.74 -4.06
C LEU A 14 -30.15 22.44 -4.29
N MET A 15 -29.35 22.47 -3.22
CA MET A 15 -28.01 21.90 -3.25
C MET A 15 -28.17 20.39 -3.36
N SER A 16 -28.12 19.87 -4.58
CA SER A 16 -27.97 18.43 -4.79
C SER A 16 -26.66 18.00 -4.13
N PRO A 17 -26.65 16.92 -3.32
CA PRO A 17 -25.40 16.40 -2.80
C PRO A 17 -24.52 16.01 -3.98
N VAL A 18 -23.36 16.65 -4.12
CA VAL A 18 -22.32 16.21 -5.05
C VAL A 18 -21.75 14.92 -4.47
N TRP A 19 -22.18 13.77 -4.99
CA TRP A 19 -21.51 12.52 -4.73
C TRP A 19 -20.17 12.56 -5.47
N ALA A 20 -19.06 12.70 -4.75
CA ALA A 20 -17.74 12.65 -5.34
C ALA A 20 -17.55 11.25 -5.95
N THR A 21 -17.37 11.16 -7.26
CA THR A 21 -17.02 9.89 -7.92
C THR A 21 -15.65 9.42 -7.42
N PRO A 22 -15.50 8.15 -7.01
CA PRO A 22 -14.21 7.64 -6.54
C PRO A 22 -13.11 7.82 -7.58
N SER A 23 -11.93 8.24 -7.12
CA SER A 23 -10.74 8.35 -7.98
C SER A 23 -10.33 6.99 -8.54
N PRO A 24 -9.57 6.93 -9.66
CA PRO A 24 -9.07 5.67 -10.19
C PRO A 24 -8.28 4.84 -9.17
N VAL A 25 -7.51 5.52 -8.31
CA VAL A 25 -6.81 4.92 -7.17
C VAL A 25 -7.80 4.27 -6.21
N GLN A 26 -8.81 5.02 -5.75
CA GLN A 26 -9.81 4.51 -4.82
C GLN A 26 -10.51 3.27 -5.38
N ARG A 27 -10.98 3.33 -6.63
CA ARG A 27 -11.62 2.20 -7.29
C ARG A 27 -10.68 0.98 -7.38
N TYR A 28 -9.43 1.20 -7.77
CA TYR A 28 -8.45 0.11 -7.87
C TYR A 28 -8.30 -0.64 -6.54
N PHE A 29 -8.08 0.09 -5.45
CA PHE A 29 -7.84 -0.50 -4.15
C PHE A 29 -9.13 -0.99 -3.47
N GLN A 30 -10.31 -0.43 -3.78
CA GLN A 30 -11.60 -0.95 -3.32
C GLN A 30 -11.88 -2.34 -3.89
N ASP A 31 -11.72 -2.56 -5.20
CA ASP A 31 -12.01 -3.88 -5.79
C ASP A 31 -10.82 -4.87 -5.70
N LEU A 32 -9.69 -4.44 -5.12
CA LEU A 32 -8.54 -5.31 -4.91
C LEU A 32 -8.77 -6.23 -3.71
N GLN A 33 -8.86 -7.53 -3.98
CA GLN A 33 -9.02 -8.61 -3.00
C GLN A 33 -7.76 -9.46 -2.85
N SER A 34 -7.03 -9.68 -3.96
CA SER A 34 -5.74 -10.36 -3.93
C SER A 34 -4.81 -9.83 -5.01
N LEU A 35 -3.51 -10.02 -4.79
CA LEU A 35 -2.46 -9.60 -5.73
C LEU A 35 -1.35 -10.65 -5.75
N ARG A 36 -0.81 -10.93 -6.94
CA ARG A 36 0.45 -11.65 -7.12
C ARG A 36 1.34 -10.84 -8.05
N ALA A 37 2.61 -10.69 -7.72
CA ALA A 37 3.57 -10.02 -8.60
C ALA A 37 5.01 -10.46 -8.29
N ASP A 38 5.87 -10.40 -9.31
CA ASP A 38 7.31 -10.21 -9.11
C ASP A 38 7.52 -8.71 -8.76
N PHE A 39 8.53 -8.37 -7.95
CA PHE A 39 8.84 -6.98 -7.63
C PHE A 39 10.34 -6.66 -7.72
N ILE A 40 10.65 -5.40 -8.02
CA ILE A 40 11.95 -4.79 -7.77
C ILE A 40 11.75 -3.64 -6.80
N GLN A 41 12.44 -3.70 -5.67
CA GLN A 41 12.52 -2.59 -4.73
C GLN A 41 13.82 -1.83 -4.94
N ARG A 42 13.75 -0.51 -4.89
CA ARG A 42 14.91 0.38 -4.82
C ARG A 42 14.73 1.39 -3.71
N VAL A 43 15.76 1.57 -2.90
CA VAL A 43 15.84 2.64 -1.92
C VAL A 43 16.75 3.72 -2.48
N PHE A 44 16.23 4.94 -2.54
CA PHE A 44 16.93 6.13 -2.99
C PHE A 44 17.22 7.03 -1.80
N ASP A 45 18.43 7.54 -1.71
CA ASP A 45 18.76 8.61 -0.78
C ASP A 45 18.14 9.96 -1.20
N GLU A 46 18.29 10.98 -0.37
CA GLU A 46 17.83 12.36 -0.62
C GLU A 46 18.40 12.96 -1.91
N ARG A 47 19.54 12.45 -2.39
CA ARG A 47 20.19 12.87 -3.64
C ARG A 47 19.74 12.04 -4.85
N SER A 48 18.68 11.25 -4.68
CA SER A 48 18.11 10.36 -5.70
C SER A 48 19.09 9.29 -6.23
N ARG A 49 20.08 8.91 -5.43
CA ARG A 49 20.98 7.79 -5.74
C ARG A 49 20.40 6.51 -5.17
N VAL A 50 20.44 5.42 -5.95
CA VAL A 50 20.06 4.10 -5.45
C VAL A 50 21.10 3.62 -4.45
N VAL A 51 20.71 3.46 -3.19
CA VAL A 51 21.58 2.96 -2.11
C VAL A 51 21.35 1.49 -1.81
N GLN A 52 20.17 0.96 -2.15
CA GLN A 52 19.83 -0.45 -2.01
C GLN A 52 18.89 -0.87 -3.12
N SER A 53 19.03 -2.10 -3.59
CA SER A 53 18.06 -2.74 -4.48
C SER A 53 17.84 -4.18 -4.05
N SER A 54 16.58 -4.60 -4.06
CA SER A 54 16.18 -5.98 -3.79
C SER A 54 15.10 -6.42 -4.76
N SER A 55 14.94 -7.72 -4.92
CA SER A 55 13.91 -8.27 -5.79
C SER A 55 13.34 -9.55 -5.22
N GLY A 56 12.13 -9.90 -5.66
CA GLY A 56 11.44 -11.04 -5.10
C GLY A 56 10.06 -11.25 -5.68
N GLN A 57 9.26 -12.00 -4.94
CA GLN A 57 7.86 -12.26 -5.23
C GLN A 57 6.97 -11.85 -4.08
N MET A 58 5.77 -11.39 -4.41
CA MET A 58 4.76 -11.06 -3.43
C MET A 58 3.43 -11.74 -3.73
N LEU A 59 2.74 -12.06 -2.63
CA LEU A 59 1.35 -12.46 -2.58
C LEU A 59 0.65 -11.56 -1.58
N MET A 60 -0.56 -11.12 -1.88
CA MET A 60 -1.41 -10.41 -0.93
C MET A 60 -2.83 -10.91 -1.07
N GLN A 61 -3.51 -11.07 0.05
CA GLN A 61 -4.92 -11.39 0.11
C GLN A 61 -5.55 -10.63 1.27
N LYS A 62 -6.57 -9.83 0.96
CA LYS A 62 -7.33 -9.13 1.99
C LYS A 62 -8.21 -10.09 2.79
N PRO A 63 -8.48 -9.78 4.07
CA PRO A 63 -7.84 -8.72 4.85
C PRO A 63 -6.52 -9.19 5.48
N GLY A 64 -5.49 -8.34 5.47
CA GLY A 64 -4.33 -8.44 6.36
C GLY A 64 -3.37 -9.60 6.12
N LYS A 65 -3.49 -10.35 5.01
CA LYS A 65 -2.56 -11.44 4.68
C LYS A 65 -1.66 -11.07 3.53
N PHE A 66 -0.38 -11.36 3.67
CA PHE A 66 0.58 -11.20 2.60
C PHE A 66 1.80 -12.08 2.81
N ARG A 67 2.55 -12.26 1.73
CA ARG A 67 3.85 -12.92 1.72
C ARG A 67 4.78 -12.18 0.77
N TRP A 68 5.99 -11.95 1.21
CA TRP A 68 7.08 -11.37 0.43
C TRP A 68 8.29 -12.29 0.55
N ASP A 69 8.70 -12.84 -0.58
CA ASP A 69 9.88 -13.69 -0.68
C ASP A 69 10.95 -12.89 -1.42
N TYR A 70 11.86 -12.26 -0.67
CA TYR A 70 13.05 -11.62 -1.19
C TYR A 70 14.04 -12.68 -1.66
N ARG A 71 14.56 -12.49 -2.87
CA ARG A 71 15.54 -13.39 -3.51
C ARG A 71 16.91 -12.75 -3.64
N THR A 72 16.97 -11.43 -3.73
CA THR A 72 18.22 -10.68 -3.83
C THR A 72 18.18 -9.43 -2.96
N PRO A 73 19.32 -9.00 -2.39
CA PRO A 73 20.63 -9.66 -2.42
C PRO A 73 20.75 -10.84 -1.43
N ALA A 74 19.83 -10.95 -0.48
CA ALA A 74 19.77 -12.02 0.52
C ALA A 74 18.36 -12.61 0.55
N GLU A 75 18.25 -13.87 0.94
CA GLU A 75 16.98 -14.57 1.01
C GLU A 75 16.25 -14.22 2.32
N GLN A 76 15.08 -13.62 2.19
CA GLN A 76 14.24 -13.26 3.33
C GLN A 76 12.78 -13.52 3.01
N ILE A 77 12.07 -14.16 3.94
CA ILE A 77 10.64 -14.44 3.80
C ILE A 77 9.88 -13.64 4.87
N ILE A 78 8.99 -12.77 4.43
CA ILE A 78 8.10 -12.00 5.32
C ILE A 78 6.67 -12.43 5.06
N VAL A 79 5.99 -12.95 6.09
CA VAL A 79 4.60 -13.42 6.00
C VAL A 79 3.75 -12.76 7.07
N ALA A 80 2.66 -12.13 6.66
CA ALA A 80 1.55 -11.80 7.54
C ALA A 80 0.43 -12.82 7.34
N ASP A 81 0.08 -13.54 8.41
CA ASP A 81 -0.94 -14.60 8.37
C ASP A 81 -2.36 -14.10 8.75
N GLY A 82 -2.47 -12.81 9.07
CA GLY A 82 -3.67 -12.13 9.57
C GLY A 82 -3.64 -11.84 11.07
N ASN A 83 -2.76 -12.49 11.84
CA ASN A 83 -2.60 -12.28 13.27
C ASN A 83 -1.17 -11.82 13.63
N ARG A 84 -0.17 -12.41 12.97
CA ARG A 84 1.25 -12.16 13.23
C ARG A 84 1.98 -11.81 11.93
N LEU A 85 3.08 -11.08 12.11
CA LEU A 85 4.11 -10.89 11.11
C LEU A 85 5.31 -11.78 11.46
N TRP A 86 5.65 -12.67 10.54
CA TRP A 86 6.82 -13.53 10.58
C TRP A 86 7.86 -12.97 9.61
N ALA A 87 9.09 -12.79 10.07
CA ALA A 87 10.22 -12.42 9.21
C ALA A 87 11.32 -13.46 9.41
N TYR A 88 11.59 -14.24 8.38
CA TYR A 88 12.62 -15.27 8.36
C TYR A 88 13.80 -14.78 7.52
N ASP A 89 14.94 -14.63 8.17
CA ASP A 89 16.23 -14.46 7.52
C ASP A 89 16.87 -15.84 7.32
N VAL A 90 17.01 -16.26 6.06
CA VAL A 90 17.43 -17.62 5.71
C VAL A 90 18.89 -17.85 6.06
N ASP A 91 19.75 -16.87 5.76
CA ASP A 91 21.20 -16.94 5.97
C ASP A 91 21.55 -16.98 7.45
N LEU A 92 20.81 -16.22 8.27
CA LEU A 92 20.97 -16.22 9.72
C LEU A 92 20.25 -17.37 10.43
N ALA A 93 19.45 -18.16 9.70
CA ALA A 93 18.58 -19.19 10.27
C ALA A 93 17.77 -18.66 11.47
N GLN A 94 17.20 -17.46 11.33
CA GLN A 94 16.49 -16.76 12.41
C GLN A 94 15.13 -16.23 11.96
N VAL A 95 14.11 -16.49 12.78
CA VAL A 95 12.75 -15.98 12.63
C VAL A 95 12.46 -14.95 13.71
N THR A 96 11.96 -13.79 13.29
CA THR A 96 11.38 -12.80 14.20
C THR A 96 9.87 -12.80 14.06
N VAL A 97 9.16 -12.73 15.19
CA VAL A 97 7.69 -12.76 15.23
C VAL A 97 7.15 -11.56 16.00
N ARG A 98 6.16 -10.87 15.43
CA ARG A 98 5.49 -9.72 16.05
C ARG A 98 3.99 -9.80 15.81
N LYS A 99 3.19 -9.24 16.73
CA LYS A 99 1.76 -9.04 16.46
C LYS A 99 1.57 -8.08 15.27
N LEU A 100 0.63 -8.41 14.40
CA LEU A 100 0.45 -7.71 13.13
C LEU A 100 0.01 -6.25 13.32
N ASP A 101 -0.86 -5.98 14.29
CA ASP A 101 -1.32 -4.64 14.67
C ASP A 101 -0.17 -3.67 14.96
N LYS A 102 0.88 -4.13 15.63
CA LYS A 102 2.09 -3.35 15.94
C LYS A 102 3.08 -3.28 14.77
N ALA A 103 3.00 -4.19 13.81
CA ALA A 103 3.98 -4.33 12.73
C ALA A 103 3.57 -3.60 11.44
N LEU A 104 2.28 -3.35 11.25
CA LEU A 104 1.74 -2.66 10.07
C LEU A 104 1.96 -1.15 10.10
N SER A 105 2.29 -0.54 11.23
CA SER A 105 2.42 0.92 11.34
C SER A 105 3.63 1.51 10.59
N SER A 106 4.56 0.69 10.09
CA SER A 106 5.90 1.16 9.67
C SER A 106 6.38 0.74 8.28
N THR A 107 5.51 0.25 7.38
CA THR A 107 5.97 -0.17 6.05
C THR A 107 4.99 0.16 4.90
N PRO A 108 5.49 0.42 3.67
CA PRO A 108 4.65 0.49 2.48
C PRO A 108 3.80 -0.77 2.25
N LEU A 109 4.23 -1.92 2.80
CA LEU A 109 3.52 -3.20 2.71
C LEU A 109 2.16 -3.17 3.41
N ALA A 110 2.02 -2.38 4.48
CA ALA A 110 0.76 -2.24 5.19
C ALA A 110 -0.32 -1.52 4.36
N LEU A 111 0.09 -0.66 3.43
CA LEU A 111 -0.83 0.00 2.51
C LEU A 111 -1.40 -1.00 1.50
N LEU A 112 -0.60 -1.99 1.11
CA LEU A 112 -1.04 -3.08 0.26
C LEU A 112 -1.86 -4.13 0.99
N SER A 113 -1.63 -4.34 2.29
CA SER A 113 -2.29 -5.42 3.06
C SER A 113 -3.80 -5.23 3.24
N GLY A 114 -4.33 -4.04 2.91
CA GLY A 114 -5.75 -3.73 3.01
C GLY A 114 -6.26 -3.70 4.44
N ALA A 115 -5.39 -3.39 5.41
CA ALA A 115 -5.76 -3.27 6.82
C ALA A 115 -6.79 -2.14 7.06
N ALA A 116 -6.76 -1.09 6.24
CA ALA A 116 -7.79 -0.06 6.17
C ALA A 116 -8.01 0.35 4.70
N PRO A 117 -9.22 0.83 4.35
CA PRO A 117 -9.47 1.45 3.05
C PRO A 117 -8.54 2.65 2.81
N ILE A 118 -8.09 2.85 1.58
CA ILE A 118 -7.19 3.97 1.24
C ILE A 118 -7.89 5.31 1.45
N GLU A 119 -9.19 5.38 1.19
CA GLU A 119 -10.01 6.56 1.38
C GLU A 119 -10.16 6.96 2.86
N GLU A 120 -9.98 6.04 3.80
CA GLU A 120 -10.00 6.36 5.23
C GLU A 120 -8.65 6.88 5.71
N THR A 121 -7.58 6.52 5.02
CA THR A 121 -6.20 6.77 5.44
C THR A 121 -5.51 7.89 4.64
N PHE A 122 -5.92 8.14 3.40
CA PHE A 122 -5.30 9.08 2.48
C PHE A 122 -6.29 10.00 1.78
N THR A 123 -5.82 11.19 1.49
CA THR A 123 -6.40 12.08 0.47
C THR A 123 -5.65 11.83 -0.84
N VAL A 124 -6.39 11.49 -1.90
CA VAL A 124 -5.80 11.29 -3.23
C VAL A 124 -5.68 12.66 -3.91
N GLY A 125 -4.46 13.07 -4.20
CA GLY A 125 -4.12 14.29 -4.91
C GLY A 125 -4.33 14.18 -6.42
N ASN A 126 -3.88 15.21 -7.14
CA ASN A 126 -4.02 15.30 -8.58
C ASN A 126 -3.16 14.25 -9.31
N ALA A 127 -3.63 13.83 -10.49
CA ALA A 127 -2.89 12.98 -11.40
C ALA A 127 -1.80 13.77 -12.14
N LEU A 128 -0.60 13.21 -12.23
CA LEU A 128 0.52 13.74 -13.01
C LEU A 128 0.99 12.70 -14.03
N GLY A 129 0.97 13.07 -15.32
CA GLY A 129 1.48 12.23 -16.40
C GLY A 129 3.01 12.31 -16.50
N ARG A 130 3.71 11.18 -16.45
CA ARG A 130 5.17 11.09 -16.62
C ARG A 130 5.57 9.74 -17.22
N ASP A 131 6.36 9.76 -18.29
CA ASP A 131 6.92 8.54 -18.92
C ASP A 131 5.87 7.50 -19.34
N GLY A 132 4.68 7.96 -19.77
CA GLY A 132 3.56 7.09 -20.13
C GLY A 132 2.84 6.46 -18.93
N LEU A 133 3.12 6.93 -17.71
CA LEU A 133 2.46 6.55 -16.47
C LEU A 133 1.63 7.71 -15.91
N THR A 134 0.55 7.38 -15.22
CA THR A 134 -0.22 8.32 -14.42
C THR A 134 0.13 8.13 -12.96
N TRP A 135 0.76 9.14 -12.36
CA TRP A 135 1.12 9.15 -10.95
C TRP A 135 0.06 9.87 -10.12
N TYR A 136 -0.30 9.30 -8.98
CA TYR A 136 -1.14 9.93 -7.98
C TYR A 136 -0.35 10.04 -6.68
N GLU A 137 -0.43 11.21 -6.06
CA GLU A 137 0.09 11.43 -4.71
C GLU A 137 -1.01 11.15 -3.69
N LEU A 138 -0.67 10.41 -2.64
CA LEU A 138 -1.56 10.01 -1.56
C LEU A 138 -1.02 10.62 -0.28
N GLU A 139 -1.66 11.68 0.17
CA GLU A 139 -1.30 12.39 1.39
C GLU A 139 -1.99 11.74 2.59
N PRO A 140 -1.25 11.32 3.63
CA PRO A 140 -1.86 10.80 4.85
C PRO A 140 -2.81 11.81 5.48
N LYS A 141 -4.02 11.36 5.85
CA LYS A 141 -4.98 12.21 6.58
C LYS A 141 -4.56 12.52 8.01
N GLN A 142 -3.71 11.66 8.57
CA GLN A 142 -3.10 11.82 9.88
C GLN A 142 -1.58 11.74 9.73
N PRO A 143 -0.80 12.53 10.48
CA PRO A 143 0.65 12.45 10.45
C PRO A 143 1.13 11.01 10.72
N GLN A 144 1.98 10.50 9.84
CA GLN A 144 2.60 9.19 9.98
C GLN A 144 4.07 9.39 10.37
N PRO A 145 4.56 8.83 11.48
CA PRO A 145 5.96 9.01 11.90
C PRO A 145 6.95 8.46 10.87
N GLU A 146 6.53 7.39 10.18
CA GLU A 146 7.37 6.53 9.36
C GLU A 146 7.46 7.02 7.91
N PHE A 147 6.51 7.86 7.47
CA PHE A 147 6.55 8.40 6.11
C PHE A 147 5.75 9.69 5.93
N ARG A 148 6.14 10.48 4.93
CA ARG A 148 5.51 11.76 4.59
C ARG A 148 4.54 11.66 3.44
N LEU A 149 4.85 10.85 2.43
CA LEU A 149 4.09 10.80 1.19
C LEU A 149 4.12 9.41 0.56
N LEU A 150 2.96 8.97 0.06
CA LEU A 150 2.86 7.81 -0.81
C LEU A 150 2.58 8.28 -2.24
N ARG A 151 3.18 7.65 -3.22
CA ARG A 151 2.84 7.81 -4.64
C ARG A 151 2.51 6.46 -5.25
N VAL A 152 1.54 6.44 -6.14
CA VAL A 152 1.15 5.24 -6.88
C VAL A 152 1.15 5.55 -8.38
N ALA A 153 1.72 4.64 -9.17
CA ALA A 153 1.81 4.80 -10.61
C ALA A 153 0.95 3.77 -11.32
N PHE A 154 0.18 4.23 -12.30
CA PHE A 154 -0.67 3.41 -13.13
C PHE A 154 -0.25 3.48 -14.59
N LYS A 155 -0.36 2.36 -15.30
CA LYS A 155 -0.32 2.28 -16.76
C LYS A 155 -1.70 1.81 -17.23
N GLY A 156 -2.54 2.74 -17.69
CA GLY A 156 -3.97 2.47 -17.82
C GLY A 156 -4.57 2.17 -16.44
N ASP A 157 -5.26 1.04 -16.29
CA ASP A 157 -5.85 0.61 -15.01
C ASP A 157 -4.94 -0.31 -14.18
N LEU A 158 -3.72 -0.60 -14.67
CA LEU A 158 -2.78 -1.48 -13.99
C LEU A 158 -1.87 -0.69 -13.06
N LEU A 159 -1.85 -1.03 -11.78
CA LEU A 159 -0.84 -0.54 -10.84
C LEU A 159 0.53 -1.09 -11.25
N VAL A 160 1.51 -0.22 -11.45
CA VAL A 160 2.86 -0.63 -11.87
C VAL A 160 3.95 -0.22 -10.89
N SER A 161 3.70 0.77 -10.03
CA SER A 161 4.65 1.16 -9.00
C SER A 161 4.00 1.79 -7.77
N LEU A 162 4.67 1.64 -6.63
CA LEU A 162 4.46 2.41 -5.41
C LEU A 162 5.76 3.08 -5.02
N GLU A 163 5.70 4.30 -4.53
CA GLU A 163 6.86 4.99 -3.98
C GLU A 163 6.48 5.64 -2.66
N LEU A 164 7.18 5.28 -1.59
CA LEU A 164 7.02 5.87 -0.27
C LEU A 164 8.22 6.78 -0.01
N GLU A 165 7.93 8.01 0.42
CA GLU A 165 8.93 8.99 0.82
C GLU A 165 8.85 9.21 2.32
N ASP A 166 9.97 9.05 3.02
CA ASP A 166 10.05 9.26 4.46
C ASP A 166 10.23 10.74 4.84
N SER A 167 10.24 11.03 6.14
CA SER A 167 10.40 12.39 6.66
C SER A 167 11.79 12.99 6.43
N PHE A 168 12.77 12.16 6.07
CA PHE A 168 14.14 12.58 5.76
C PHE A 168 14.33 12.79 4.25
N GLY A 169 13.37 12.36 3.41
CA GLY A 169 13.46 12.46 1.95
C GLY A 169 14.07 11.22 1.29
N GLN A 170 14.29 10.14 2.04
CA GLN A 170 14.58 8.83 1.48
C GLN A 170 13.33 8.30 0.77
N ARG A 171 13.51 7.69 -0.40
CA ARG A 171 12.41 7.13 -1.18
C ARG A 171 12.57 5.63 -1.36
N THR A 172 11.58 4.85 -0.95
CA THR A 172 11.50 3.42 -1.25
C THR A 172 10.48 3.22 -2.37
N ARG A 173 10.95 2.77 -3.52
CA ARG A 173 10.12 2.48 -4.70
C ARG A 173 10.02 0.98 -4.94
N LEU A 174 8.80 0.51 -5.14
CA LEU A 174 8.44 -0.83 -5.56
C LEU A 174 7.93 -0.78 -6.99
N ASP A 175 8.59 -1.47 -7.91
CA ASP A 175 8.14 -1.66 -9.29
C ASP A 175 7.62 -3.09 -9.45
N PHE A 176 6.39 -3.25 -9.91
CA PHE A 176 5.76 -4.55 -10.09
C PHE A 176 6.00 -5.11 -11.50
N GLN A 177 6.17 -6.42 -11.58
CA GLN A 177 6.28 -7.17 -12.81
C GLN A 177 5.34 -8.38 -12.75
N LYS A 178 4.78 -8.77 -13.91
CA LYS A 178 3.83 -9.89 -14.02
C LYS A 178 2.69 -9.80 -12.98
N LEU A 179 2.15 -8.59 -12.80
CA LEU A 179 1.12 -8.35 -11.80
C LEU A 179 -0.20 -8.99 -12.21
N GLU A 180 -0.72 -9.86 -11.36
CA GLU A 180 -2.04 -10.47 -11.46
C GLU A 180 -2.94 -9.86 -10.39
N ARG A 181 -4.04 -9.22 -10.81
CA ARG A 181 -5.06 -8.66 -9.93
C ARG A 181 -6.13 -9.71 -9.66
N ASN A 182 -6.48 -9.89 -8.39
CA ASN A 182 -7.48 -10.82 -7.91
C ASN A 182 -7.28 -12.29 -8.31
N PRO A 183 -6.05 -12.86 -8.34
CA PRO A 183 -5.87 -14.28 -8.61
C PRO A 183 -6.40 -15.11 -7.44
N THR A 184 -6.77 -16.36 -7.71
CA THR A 184 -6.93 -17.36 -6.66
C THR A 184 -5.57 -17.67 -6.04
N ILE A 185 -5.47 -17.51 -4.73
CA ILE A 185 -4.26 -17.80 -3.95
C ILE A 185 -4.57 -19.00 -3.04
N ASP A 186 -3.70 -20.00 -3.06
CA ASP A 186 -3.76 -21.08 -2.08
C ASP A 186 -3.49 -20.50 -0.67
N PRO A 187 -4.43 -20.61 0.28
CA PRO A 187 -4.26 -20.10 1.63
C PRO A 187 -3.04 -20.66 2.36
N ALA A 188 -2.52 -21.83 1.96
CA ALA A 188 -1.31 -22.41 2.53
C ALA A 188 -0.05 -21.56 2.25
N LEU A 189 -0.01 -20.84 1.13
CA LEU A 189 1.12 -19.98 0.78
C LEU A 189 1.25 -18.75 1.69
N LEU A 190 0.15 -18.32 2.31
CA LEU A 190 0.08 -17.18 3.22
C LEU A 190 0.21 -17.57 4.69
N LYS A 191 0.58 -18.81 4.97
CA LYS A 191 0.95 -19.29 6.30
C LYS A 191 2.46 -19.47 6.36
N PHE A 192 3.02 -19.28 7.55
CA PHE A 192 4.42 -19.55 7.81
C PHE A 192 4.57 -20.55 8.95
N THR A 193 5.49 -21.48 8.79
CA THR A 193 5.91 -22.40 9.84
C THR A 193 7.43 -22.36 9.87
N PRO A 194 8.05 -21.94 10.99
CA PRO A 194 9.49 -21.92 11.12
C PRO A 194 10.09 -23.29 10.78
N PRO A 195 11.14 -23.35 9.94
CA PRO A 195 11.85 -24.60 9.68
C PRO A 195 12.42 -25.20 10.98
N PRO A 196 12.57 -26.54 11.07
CA PRO A 196 13.21 -27.16 12.22
C PRO A 196 14.62 -26.61 12.47
N GLY A 197 14.95 -26.30 13.72
CA GLY A 197 16.29 -25.85 14.13
C GLY A 197 16.58 -24.35 13.95
N VAL A 198 15.60 -23.58 13.46
CA VAL A 198 15.69 -22.11 13.34
C VAL A 198 15.38 -21.45 14.68
N ASP A 199 16.15 -20.41 15.04
CA ASP A 199 15.89 -19.62 16.24
C ASP A 199 14.64 -18.74 16.04
N VAL A 200 13.76 -18.67 17.03
CA VAL A 200 12.49 -17.92 16.95
C VAL A 200 12.45 -16.90 18.07
N VAL A 201 12.48 -15.62 17.70
CA VAL A 201 12.56 -14.49 18.62
C VAL A 201 11.28 -13.64 18.54
N GLY A 202 10.70 -13.31 19.69
CA GLY A 202 9.58 -12.36 19.80
C GLY A 202 8.25 -13.00 20.23
N ASP A 203 7.14 -12.42 19.78
CA ASP A 203 5.78 -12.83 20.15
C ASP A 203 5.39 -14.10 19.38
N ALA A 204 5.98 -15.25 19.72
CA ALA A 204 5.65 -16.54 19.10
C ALA A 204 4.46 -17.25 19.76
N GLY A 205 4.08 -16.83 20.99
CA GLY A 205 2.98 -17.37 21.81
C GLY A 205 1.66 -16.66 21.62
#